data_AF-A0A401UXG4-F1
#
_entry.id   AF-A0A401UXG4-F1
#
_cell.length_a   1.000
_cell.length_b   1.000
_cell.length_c   1.000
_cell.angle_alpha   90.00
_cell.angle_beta   90.00
_cell.angle_gamma   90.00
#
_symmetry.space_group_name_H-M   'P 1'
#
loop_
_entity.id
_entity.type
_entity.pdbx_description
1 polymer ?
#
loop_
_entity_poly.entity_id
_entity_poly.type
_entity_poly.pdbx_seq_one_letter_code
_entity_poly.pdbx_strand_id
1 'polypeptide(L)'
;MTRPDAYDVLDALAPAPTQTEGLSAARALLDACIADEADSKVDVDRRRSAWRSLALPAAAAVALAVAVAVVPGIGASTAFASWTAIPEPVTGIDVAQSAAECRRLIADSSGGAALDVQNAKPVLAERRGAWTYTLLSSEVSGRSVGSVHECLTPDTADLGGGSGGTATAGGVVQPSATEAEWSGGLSHDGWRSAYGHVGADVDRVTLTRADGVVIETTVSDGYFAGWWPVPAKAGGRMENFTITWYLSDGTEAGHQDVTL
;
A
#
# COMPACT_ATOMS: atom_id res chain seq x y z
N MET A 1 16.75 -35.34 43.24
CA MET A 1 16.22 -34.52 42.14
C MET A 1 16.52 -33.07 42.47
N THR A 2 17.62 -32.55 41.92
CA THR A 2 18.11 -31.18 42.10
C THR A 2 17.49 -30.27 41.03
N ARG A 3 16.95 -29.12 41.46
CA ARG A 3 16.30 -28.11 40.63
C ARG A 3 17.39 -27.34 39.85
N PRO A 4 17.32 -27.20 38.52
CA PRO A 4 18.33 -26.45 37.79
C PRO A 4 18.28 -24.97 38.20
N ASP A 5 19.45 -24.39 38.40
CA ASP A 5 19.63 -23.00 38.83
C ASP A 5 19.15 -22.05 37.73
N ALA A 6 18.46 -20.97 38.12
CA ALA A 6 17.85 -20.00 37.21
C ALA A 6 18.85 -19.30 36.28
N TYR A 7 20.16 -19.45 36.53
CA TYR A 7 21.23 -18.92 35.69
C TYR A 7 21.48 -19.75 34.42
N ASP A 8 21.24 -21.07 34.43
CA ASP A 8 21.37 -21.93 33.24
C ASP A 8 20.32 -21.61 32.17
N VAL A 9 19.16 -21.08 32.59
CA VAL A 9 18.07 -20.70 31.67
C VAL A 9 18.37 -19.38 30.96
N LEU A 10 19.18 -18.51 31.56
CA LEU A 10 19.53 -17.21 30.97
C LEU A 10 20.64 -17.34 29.90
N ASP A 11 21.59 -18.26 30.08
CA ASP A 11 22.61 -18.54 29.06
C ASP A 11 22.04 -19.20 27.81
N ALA A 12 20.94 -19.96 27.95
CA ALA A 12 20.23 -20.56 26.81
C ALA A 12 19.48 -19.54 25.93
N LEU A 13 19.34 -18.29 26.39
CA LEU A 13 18.66 -17.20 25.68
C LEU A 13 19.64 -16.16 25.10
N ALA A 14 20.95 -16.37 25.25
CA ALA A 14 21.93 -15.53 24.59
C ALA A 14 21.80 -15.67 23.06
N PRO A 15 21.55 -14.57 22.32
CA PRO A 15 21.48 -14.64 20.86
C PRO A 15 22.80 -15.17 20.30
N ALA A 16 22.70 -16.07 19.31
CA ALA A 16 23.87 -16.61 18.63
C ALA A 16 24.78 -15.47 18.16
N PRO A 17 26.12 -15.61 18.27
CA PRO A 17 27.05 -14.58 17.81
C PRO A 17 26.74 -14.28 16.34
N THR A 18 26.40 -13.02 16.08
CA THR A 18 26.10 -12.53 14.73
C THR A 18 27.30 -12.82 13.84
N GLN A 19 27.04 -13.52 12.72
CA GLN A 19 28.06 -13.80 11.70
C GLN A 19 28.48 -12.47 11.07
N THR A 20 29.48 -11.83 11.67
CA THR A 20 30.13 -10.61 11.21
C THR A 20 30.66 -10.74 9.78
N GLU A 21 31.00 -11.96 9.36
CA GLU A 21 31.36 -12.29 7.98
C GLU A 21 30.22 -12.04 6.99
N GLY A 22 28.99 -12.41 7.33
CA GLY A 22 27.81 -12.18 6.47
C GLY A 22 27.48 -10.69 6.29
N LEU A 23 27.65 -9.90 7.35
CA LEU A 23 27.49 -8.44 7.29
C LEU A 23 28.58 -7.78 6.44
N SER A 24 29.81 -8.27 6.52
CA SER A 24 30.91 -7.75 5.71
C SER A 24 30.73 -8.06 4.21
N ALA A 25 30.25 -9.27 3.88
CA ALA A 25 29.97 -9.68 2.51
C ALA A 25 28.80 -8.90 1.90
N ALA A 26 27.72 -8.67 2.67
CA ALA A 26 26.59 -7.86 2.22
C ALA A 26 27.01 -6.39 1.97
N ARG A 27 27.90 -5.85 2.80
CA ARG A 27 28.41 -4.48 2.63
C ARG A 27 29.34 -4.34 1.43
N ALA A 28 30.19 -5.33 1.19
CA ALA A 28 31.04 -5.38 0.01
C ALA A 28 30.23 -5.47 -1.30
N LEU A 29 29.11 -6.20 -1.31
CA LEU A 29 28.20 -6.27 -2.47
C LEU A 29 27.51 -4.92 -2.72
N LEU A 30 27.07 -4.22 -1.67
CA LEU A 30 26.46 -2.90 -1.79
C LEU A 30 27.46 -1.87 -2.34
N ASP A 31 28.67 -1.84 -1.80
CA ASP A 31 29.73 -0.90 -2.21
C ASP A 31 30.14 -1.15 -3.68
N ALA A 32 30.18 -2.41 -4.12
CA ALA A 32 30.47 -2.77 -5.51
C ALA A 32 29.37 -2.29 -6.47
N CYS A 33 28.10 -2.38 -6.07
CA CYS A 33 26.98 -1.91 -6.89
C CYS A 33 26.99 -0.38 -7.05
N ILE A 34 27.31 0.35 -5.98
CA ILE A 34 27.42 1.82 -5.99
C ILE A 34 28.57 2.27 -6.90
N ALA A 35 29.69 1.54 -6.91
CA ALA A 35 30.84 1.87 -7.75
C ALA A 35 30.57 1.64 -9.26
N ASP A 36 29.79 0.61 -9.61
CA ASP A 36 29.42 0.28 -11.00
C ASP A 36 28.49 1.35 -11.61
N GLU A 37 27.58 1.92 -10.81
CA GLU A 37 26.71 3.02 -11.24
C GLU A 37 27.49 4.34 -11.44
N ALA A 38 28.53 4.59 -10.63
CA ALA A 38 29.32 5.81 -10.71
C ALA A 38 30.19 5.90 -11.98
N ASP A 39 30.50 4.76 -12.63
CA ASP A 39 31.32 4.71 -13.85
C ASP A 39 30.48 4.76 -15.15
N SER A 40 29.15 4.67 -15.04
CA SER A 40 28.23 4.77 -16.17
C SER A 40 27.99 6.23 -16.57
N LYS A 41 28.98 6.86 -17.20
CA LYS A 41 28.78 8.13 -17.92
C LYS A 41 27.97 7.87 -19.19
N VAL A 42 26.66 8.12 -19.11
CA VAL A 42 25.77 8.13 -20.27
C VAL A 42 26.16 9.30 -21.19
N ASP A 43 26.74 8.98 -22.33
CA ASP A 43 27.04 9.92 -23.41
C ASP A 43 25.73 10.29 -24.14
N VAL A 44 25.22 11.50 -23.92
CA VAL A 44 23.98 11.98 -24.55
C VAL A 44 24.35 12.73 -25.83
N ASP A 45 24.51 11.97 -26.91
CA ASP A 45 24.72 12.57 -28.24
C ASP A 45 23.38 13.09 -28.80
N ARG A 46 23.25 14.42 -28.87
CA ARG A 46 22.08 15.13 -29.43
C ARG A 46 22.10 15.07 -30.96
N ARG A 47 21.34 14.15 -31.55
CA ARG A 47 20.96 14.26 -32.97
C ARG A 47 19.47 14.58 -33.16
N ARG A 48 19.22 15.86 -33.43
CA ARG A 48 18.03 16.35 -34.13
C ARG A 48 18.02 15.78 -35.55
N SER A 49 16.99 15.03 -35.92
CA SER A 49 16.53 15.01 -37.31
C SER A 49 15.07 14.55 -37.37
N ALA A 50 14.25 15.43 -37.94
CA ALA A 50 12.83 15.25 -38.15
C ALA A 50 12.54 14.01 -38.98
N TRP A 51 11.63 13.15 -38.50
CA TRP A 51 10.71 12.42 -39.36
C TRP A 51 9.33 12.34 -38.72
N ARG A 52 8.37 12.85 -39.51
CA ARG A 52 6.94 12.73 -39.28
C ARG A 52 6.54 11.27 -39.47
N SER A 53 5.62 10.83 -38.62
CA SER A 53 4.42 10.03 -38.93
C SER A 53 4.28 8.73 -38.15
N LEU A 54 3.03 8.55 -37.73
CA LEU A 54 2.31 7.33 -37.33
C LEU A 54 2.29 6.95 -35.85
N ALA A 55 1.06 7.06 -35.34
CA ALA A 55 0.57 6.77 -34.02
C ALA A 55 0.56 5.27 -33.71
N LEU A 56 0.96 4.95 -32.48
CA LEU A 56 0.57 3.79 -31.67
C LEU A 56 0.69 4.28 -30.22
N PRO A 57 -0.36 4.23 -29.36
CA PRO A 57 -0.16 4.42 -27.94
C PRO A 57 0.44 3.13 -27.38
N ALA A 58 1.77 3.03 -27.40
CA ALA A 58 2.46 2.04 -26.60
C ALA A 58 2.39 2.51 -25.14
N ALA A 59 1.63 1.79 -24.32
CA ALA A 59 1.65 1.94 -22.87
C ALA A 59 3.09 1.77 -22.39
N ALA A 60 3.78 2.88 -22.12
CA ALA A 60 5.11 2.90 -21.56
C ALA A 60 4.97 2.71 -20.05
N ALA A 61 5.02 1.47 -19.59
CA ALA A 61 5.31 1.17 -18.20
C ALA A 61 6.76 1.59 -17.93
N VAL A 62 6.95 2.81 -17.42
CA VAL A 62 8.25 3.26 -16.91
C VAL A 62 8.43 2.59 -15.56
N ALA A 63 9.08 1.44 -15.54
CA ALA A 63 9.55 0.82 -14.31
C ALA A 63 10.76 1.60 -13.81
N LEU A 64 10.52 2.61 -12.96
CA LEU A 64 11.57 3.21 -12.14
C LEU A 64 11.95 2.18 -11.08
N ALA A 65 13.17 1.65 -11.18
CA ALA A 65 13.76 0.80 -10.16
C ALA A 65 14.02 1.65 -8.91
N VAL A 66 13.06 1.68 -7.99
CA VAL A 66 13.23 2.27 -6.66
C VAL A 66 13.76 1.17 -5.74
N ALA A 67 14.88 1.45 -5.08
CA ALA A 67 15.44 0.55 -4.08
C ALA A 67 14.39 0.23 -3.01
N VAL A 68 14.06 -1.05 -2.87
CA VAL A 68 13.12 -1.55 -1.85
C VAL A 68 13.77 -1.34 -0.48
N ALA A 69 13.41 -0.24 0.19
CA ALA A 69 13.77 -0.04 1.58
C ALA A 69 12.90 -0.94 2.45
N VAL A 70 13.45 -2.07 2.89
CA VAL A 70 12.88 -2.84 4.01
C VAL A 70 13.06 -1.98 5.25
N VAL A 71 12.01 -1.28 5.69
CA VAL A 71 12.03 -0.47 6.91
C VAL A 71 11.81 -1.39 8.12
N PRO A 72 12.83 -1.70 8.93
CA PRO A 72 12.64 -2.52 10.12
C PRO A 72 11.85 -1.72 11.17
N GLY A 73 10.80 -2.32 11.75
CA GLY A 73 10.22 -1.79 13.00
C GLY A 73 8.92 -0.98 12.88
N ILE A 74 8.19 -1.08 11.78
CA ILE A 74 6.83 -0.53 11.60
C ILE A 74 5.76 -1.19 12.50
N GLY A 75 6.01 -1.42 13.81
CA GLY A 75 5.02 -1.96 14.75
C GLY A 75 4.29 -3.25 14.31
N ALA A 76 4.78 -3.92 13.27
CA ALA A 76 4.04 -4.90 12.51
C ALA A 76 4.02 -6.22 13.27
N SER A 77 2.85 -6.85 13.32
CA SER A 77 2.79 -8.25 13.71
C SER A 77 3.60 -9.10 12.71
N THR A 78 4.01 -10.30 13.10
CA THR A 78 4.67 -11.25 12.20
C THR A 78 3.85 -11.57 10.96
N ALA A 79 2.52 -11.39 11.03
CA ALA A 79 1.62 -11.57 9.90
C ALA A 79 1.94 -10.60 8.74
N PHE A 80 2.45 -9.41 9.03
CA PHE A 80 2.79 -8.38 8.03
C PHE A 80 4.30 -8.24 7.80
N ALA A 81 5.09 -9.27 8.12
CA ALA A 81 6.56 -9.22 7.99
C ALA A 81 7.04 -8.95 6.56
N SER A 82 6.23 -9.33 5.55
CA SER A 82 6.53 -9.09 4.14
C SER A 82 6.07 -7.73 3.62
N TRP A 83 5.41 -6.90 4.44
CA TRP A 83 4.82 -5.63 3.98
C TRP A 83 5.90 -4.65 3.48
N THR A 84 5.54 -3.87 2.45
CA THR A 84 6.39 -2.82 1.87
C THR A 84 5.61 -1.53 1.70
N ALA A 85 6.30 -0.40 1.82
CA ALA A 85 5.70 0.93 1.64
C ALA A 85 5.36 1.26 0.17
N ILE A 86 5.84 0.47 -0.78
CA ILE A 86 5.57 0.59 -2.21
C ILE A 86 4.66 -0.58 -2.61
N PRO A 87 3.52 -0.32 -3.29
CA PRO A 87 2.63 -1.38 -3.75
C PRO A 87 3.11 -2.02 -5.05
N GLU A 88 2.78 -3.29 -5.21
CA GLU A 88 2.85 -4.01 -6.47
C GLU A 88 1.47 -3.98 -7.16
N PRO A 89 1.40 -3.67 -8.47
CA PRO A 89 0.15 -3.73 -9.21
C PRO A 89 -0.44 -5.15 -9.25
N VAL A 90 -1.75 -5.25 -9.07
CA VAL A 90 -2.52 -6.49 -9.24
C VAL A 90 -3.16 -6.48 -10.64
N THR A 91 -3.15 -7.61 -11.36
CA THR A 91 -3.58 -7.63 -12.78
C THR A 91 -4.86 -8.42 -12.99
N GLY A 92 -5.72 -7.97 -13.93
CA GLY A 92 -6.82 -8.73 -14.53
C GLY A 92 -7.54 -9.74 -13.64
N ILE A 93 -7.21 -11.02 -13.80
CA ILE A 93 -7.84 -12.15 -13.09
C ILE A 93 -7.70 -11.99 -11.56
N ASP A 94 -6.54 -11.53 -11.09
CA ASP A 94 -6.26 -11.37 -9.67
C ASP A 94 -7.14 -10.26 -9.07
N VAL A 95 -7.41 -9.18 -9.83
CA VAL A 95 -8.36 -8.13 -9.40
C VAL A 95 -9.78 -8.70 -9.27
N ALA A 96 -10.23 -9.51 -10.23
CA ALA A 96 -11.56 -10.12 -10.19
C ALA A 96 -11.72 -11.12 -9.03
N GLN A 97 -10.69 -11.92 -8.76
CA GLN A 97 -10.65 -12.86 -7.64
C GLN A 97 -10.65 -12.14 -6.30
N SER A 98 -9.80 -11.12 -6.15
CA SER A 98 -9.71 -10.31 -4.94
C SER A 98 -11.02 -9.56 -4.67
N ALA A 99 -11.67 -9.06 -5.72
CA ALA A 99 -13.00 -8.45 -5.60
C ALA A 99 -14.07 -9.45 -5.14
N ALA A 100 -14.09 -10.66 -5.70
CA ALA A 100 -15.03 -11.69 -5.29
C ALA A 100 -14.84 -12.09 -3.81
N GLU A 101 -13.60 -12.27 -3.39
CA GLU A 101 -13.28 -12.59 -2.00
C GLU A 101 -13.64 -11.43 -1.05
N CYS A 102 -13.37 -10.19 -1.46
CA CYS A 102 -13.75 -9.03 -0.68
C CYS A 102 -15.27 -8.95 -0.46
N ARG A 103 -16.07 -9.15 -1.53
CA ARG A 103 -17.53 -9.22 -1.39
C ARG A 103 -17.98 -10.32 -0.43
N ARG A 104 -17.31 -11.48 -0.44
CA ARG A 104 -17.60 -12.59 0.47
C ARG A 104 -17.31 -12.20 1.92
N LEU A 105 -16.14 -11.64 2.21
CA LEU A 105 -15.76 -11.19 3.55
C LEU A 105 -16.74 -10.15 4.12
N ILE A 106 -17.16 -9.19 3.30
CA ILE A 106 -18.13 -8.18 3.72
C ILE A 106 -19.50 -8.80 3.93
N ALA A 107 -19.95 -9.69 3.03
CA ALA A 107 -21.23 -10.39 3.16
C ALA A 107 -21.31 -11.26 4.42
N ASP A 108 -20.20 -11.89 4.81
CA ASP A 108 -20.08 -12.71 6.01
C ASP A 108 -19.97 -11.86 7.30
N SER A 109 -19.72 -10.55 7.18
CA SER A 109 -19.70 -9.63 8.32
C SER A 109 -21.13 -9.27 8.78
N SER A 110 -21.30 -8.96 10.07
CA SER A 110 -22.61 -8.69 10.70
C SER A 110 -23.37 -7.47 10.17
N GLY A 111 -22.89 -6.79 9.12
CA GLY A 111 -23.57 -5.69 8.41
C GLY A 111 -23.69 -5.88 6.88
N GLY A 112 -23.19 -6.99 6.32
CA GLY A 112 -23.03 -7.18 4.87
C GLY A 112 -24.33 -7.19 4.06
N ALA A 113 -25.42 -7.72 4.63
CA ALA A 113 -26.70 -7.84 3.93
C ALA A 113 -27.43 -6.50 3.70
N ALA A 114 -27.05 -5.43 4.42
CA ALA A 114 -27.65 -4.10 4.28
C ALA A 114 -26.92 -3.21 3.26
N LEU A 115 -25.80 -3.68 2.74
CA LEU A 115 -24.91 -2.97 1.83
C LEU A 115 -25.04 -3.63 0.46
N ASP A 116 -25.16 -2.87 -0.61
CA ASP A 116 -25.25 -3.41 -1.98
C ASP A 116 -23.89 -3.92 -2.49
N VAL A 117 -23.21 -4.72 -1.65
CA VAL A 117 -21.85 -5.17 -1.85
C VAL A 117 -21.75 -6.14 -3.04
N GLN A 118 -22.83 -6.86 -3.35
CA GLN A 118 -22.87 -7.77 -4.49
C GLN A 118 -22.75 -7.03 -5.82
N ASN A 119 -23.25 -5.79 -5.90
CA ASN A 119 -23.12 -4.94 -7.08
C ASN A 119 -21.92 -3.98 -7.00
N ALA A 120 -21.18 -3.97 -5.90
CA ALA A 120 -19.98 -3.15 -5.77
C ALA A 120 -18.92 -3.57 -6.81
N LYS A 121 -18.34 -2.61 -7.51
CA LYS A 121 -17.32 -2.80 -8.54
C LYS A 121 -15.93 -2.60 -7.96
N PRO A 122 -14.92 -3.39 -8.35
CA PRO A 122 -13.54 -3.07 -7.99
C PRO A 122 -13.15 -1.74 -8.64
N VAL A 123 -12.52 -0.87 -7.85
CA VAL A 123 -11.93 0.39 -8.33
C VAL A 123 -10.41 0.40 -8.11
N LEU A 124 -9.90 -0.43 -7.20
CA LEU A 124 -8.49 -0.55 -6.91
C LEU A 124 -8.19 -1.91 -6.28
N ALA A 125 -7.07 -2.51 -6.67
CA ALA A 125 -6.45 -3.61 -5.93
C ALA A 125 -4.93 -3.44 -5.97
N GLU A 126 -4.29 -3.64 -4.83
CA GLU A 126 -2.84 -3.56 -4.68
C GLU A 126 -2.30 -4.71 -3.85
N ARG A 127 -1.04 -5.06 -4.06
CA ARG A 127 -0.34 -6.10 -3.32
C ARG A 127 0.85 -5.51 -2.57
N ARG A 128 1.06 -5.91 -1.31
CA ARG A 128 2.24 -5.55 -0.51
C ARG A 128 2.71 -6.78 0.24
N GLY A 129 3.79 -7.38 -0.24
CA GLY A 129 4.24 -8.68 0.27
C GLY A 129 3.21 -9.78 0.01
N ALA A 130 2.86 -10.53 1.05
CA ALA A 130 1.92 -11.65 0.98
C ALA A 130 0.44 -11.26 1.22
N TRP A 131 0.09 -9.99 0.99
CA TRP A 131 -1.23 -9.44 1.26
C TRP A 131 -1.73 -8.64 0.08
N THR A 132 -3.02 -8.82 -0.22
CA THR A 132 -3.75 -8.09 -1.24
C THR A 132 -4.79 -7.20 -0.59
N TYR A 133 -4.76 -5.91 -0.90
CA TYR A 133 -5.72 -4.91 -0.48
C TYR A 133 -6.64 -4.56 -1.64
N THR A 134 -7.95 -4.57 -1.40
CA THR A 134 -8.98 -4.37 -2.44
C THR A 134 -9.97 -3.31 -2.02
N LEU A 135 -10.26 -2.38 -2.93
CA LEU A 135 -11.28 -1.35 -2.79
C LEU A 135 -12.43 -1.63 -3.76
N LEU A 136 -13.65 -1.71 -3.23
CA LEU A 136 -14.88 -1.82 -3.99
C LEU A 136 -15.72 -0.56 -3.80
N SER A 137 -16.34 -0.07 -4.87
CA SER A 137 -17.29 1.04 -4.83
C SER A 137 -18.66 0.57 -5.31
N SER A 138 -19.70 0.87 -4.54
CA SER A 138 -21.09 0.65 -4.93
C SER A 138 -21.83 1.98 -5.07
N GLU A 139 -22.63 2.11 -6.12
CA GLU A 139 -23.61 3.17 -6.24
C GLU A 139 -24.94 2.65 -5.70
N VAL A 140 -25.47 3.25 -4.64
CA VAL A 140 -26.79 2.85 -4.14
C VAL A 140 -27.85 3.57 -4.96
N SER A 141 -28.57 2.83 -5.82
CA SER A 141 -29.66 3.36 -6.64
C SER A 141 -30.66 4.17 -5.80
N GLY A 142 -30.89 5.44 -6.16
CA GLY A 142 -31.80 6.35 -5.44
C GLY A 142 -31.18 7.07 -4.24
N ARG A 143 -29.88 6.90 -3.97
CA ARG A 143 -29.10 7.75 -3.05
C ARG A 143 -27.98 8.44 -3.83
N SER A 144 -27.72 9.71 -3.53
CA SER A 144 -26.57 10.45 -4.06
C SER A 144 -25.23 10.02 -3.44
N VAL A 145 -25.18 8.82 -2.85
CA VAL A 145 -24.22 8.41 -1.83
C VAL A 145 -23.75 7.01 -2.20
N GLY A 146 -22.51 6.91 -2.69
CA GLY A 146 -21.84 5.62 -2.90
C GLY A 146 -21.36 5.03 -1.57
N SER A 147 -21.16 3.72 -1.52
CA SER A 147 -20.45 3.08 -0.41
C SER A 147 -19.12 2.53 -0.90
N VAL A 148 -18.07 2.76 -0.12
CA VAL A 148 -16.76 2.19 -0.38
C VAL A 148 -16.48 1.10 0.64
N HIS A 149 -16.02 -0.02 0.13
CA HIS A 149 -15.68 -1.19 0.92
C HIS A 149 -14.22 -1.56 0.71
N GLU A 150 -13.57 -1.94 1.79
CA GLU A 150 -12.16 -2.27 1.82
C GLU A 150 -11.99 -3.68 2.35
N CYS A 151 -11.06 -4.43 1.76
CA CYS A 151 -10.64 -5.71 2.28
C CYS A 151 -9.13 -5.88 2.23
N LEU A 152 -8.60 -6.57 3.22
CA LEU A 152 -7.22 -7.02 3.28
C LEU A 152 -7.23 -8.54 3.40
N THR A 153 -6.69 -9.22 2.38
CA THR A 153 -6.69 -10.68 2.27
C THR A 153 -5.26 -11.20 2.18
N PRO A 154 -4.88 -12.22 2.96
CA PRO A 154 -3.59 -12.87 2.76
C PRO A 154 -3.64 -13.77 1.53
N ASP A 155 -2.49 -14.00 0.90
CA ASP A 155 -2.39 -14.96 -0.21
C ASP A 155 -2.63 -16.40 0.22
N THR A 156 -2.34 -16.69 1.48
CA THR A 156 -2.37 -18.03 2.05
C THR A 156 -3.02 -18.01 3.43
N ALA A 157 -3.80 -19.06 3.73
CA ALA A 157 -4.60 -19.14 4.95
C ALA A 157 -3.77 -19.26 6.25
N ASP A 158 -2.49 -19.61 6.16
CA ASP A 158 -1.56 -19.68 7.30
C ASP A 158 -1.15 -18.31 7.84
N LEU A 159 -1.30 -17.23 7.05
CA LEU A 159 -1.09 -15.85 7.48
C LEU A 159 -2.28 -15.27 8.27
N GLY A 160 -3.39 -16.01 8.34
CA GLY A 160 -4.61 -15.63 9.05
C GLY A 160 -5.84 -15.52 8.14
N GLY A 161 -6.92 -14.98 8.69
CA GLY A 161 -8.12 -14.67 7.93
C GLY A 161 -8.05 -13.27 7.32
N GLY A 162 -8.65 -13.10 6.14
CA GLY A 162 -8.89 -11.76 5.59
C GLY A 162 -9.89 -10.98 6.44
N SER A 163 -9.79 -9.66 6.37
CA SER A 163 -10.75 -8.74 6.99
C SER A 163 -11.32 -7.80 5.95
N GLY A 164 -12.59 -7.42 6.11
CA GLY A 164 -13.20 -6.41 5.26
C GLY A 164 -14.25 -5.59 6.02
N GLY A 165 -14.55 -4.41 5.48
CA GLY A 165 -15.49 -3.49 6.09
C GLY A 165 -15.95 -2.41 5.11
N THR A 166 -16.94 -1.64 5.54
CA THR A 166 -17.40 -0.44 4.81
C THR A 166 -16.74 0.76 5.43
N ALA A 167 -15.96 1.48 4.65
CA ALA A 167 -15.15 2.59 5.14
C ALA A 167 -15.91 3.92 5.10
N THR A 168 -16.77 4.12 4.10
CA THR A 168 -17.79 5.18 4.15
C THR A 168 -19.13 4.76 3.58
N ALA A 169 -20.17 5.43 4.10
CA ALA A 169 -21.46 5.63 3.46
C ALA A 169 -21.65 7.15 3.31
N GLY A 170 -21.23 7.73 2.17
CA GLY A 170 -21.17 9.19 1.99
C GLY A 170 -21.25 9.63 0.52
N GLY A 171 -21.69 10.87 0.29
CA GLY A 171 -21.61 11.48 -1.04
C GLY A 171 -20.15 11.65 -1.43
N VAL A 172 -19.79 11.17 -2.61
CA VAL A 172 -18.45 11.36 -3.18
C VAL A 172 -18.43 12.76 -3.81
N VAL A 173 -17.57 13.64 -3.30
CA VAL A 173 -17.19 14.84 -4.03
C VAL A 173 -16.09 14.44 -4.99
N GLN A 174 -16.33 14.65 -6.28
CA GLN A 174 -15.28 14.48 -7.28
C GLN A 174 -14.38 15.71 -7.22
N PRO A 175 -13.09 15.56 -6.87
CA PRO A 175 -12.17 16.69 -6.80
C PRO A 175 -11.96 17.31 -8.19
N SER A 176 -11.47 18.55 -8.23
CA SER A 176 -11.03 19.14 -9.50
C SER A 176 -9.82 18.39 -10.07
N ALA A 177 -9.48 18.65 -11.34
CA ALA A 177 -8.48 17.85 -12.08
C ALA A 177 -7.12 17.73 -11.35
N THR A 178 -6.70 18.75 -10.61
CA THR A 178 -5.41 18.81 -9.90
C THR A 178 -5.50 18.55 -8.40
N GLU A 179 -6.65 18.14 -7.89
CA GLU A 179 -6.90 17.98 -6.44
C GLU A 179 -7.05 16.51 -6.06
N ALA A 180 -6.82 16.21 -4.79
CA ALA A 180 -7.18 14.94 -4.16
C ALA A 180 -7.97 15.22 -2.88
N GLU A 181 -8.88 14.31 -2.52
CA GLU A 181 -9.71 14.44 -1.34
C GLU A 181 -9.74 13.11 -0.57
N TRP A 182 -9.31 13.15 0.69
CA TRP A 182 -9.47 12.02 1.61
C TRP A 182 -10.94 11.70 1.84
N SER A 183 -11.31 10.44 1.67
CA SER A 183 -12.69 10.00 1.86
C SER A 183 -12.88 9.13 3.09
N GLY A 184 -11.86 8.38 3.51
CA GLY A 184 -11.95 7.54 4.70
C GLY A 184 -10.83 6.52 4.82
N GLY A 185 -11.08 5.51 5.65
CA GLY A 185 -10.15 4.41 5.89
C GLY A 185 -10.68 3.49 7.00
N LEU A 186 -10.15 2.28 7.07
CA LEU A 186 -10.47 1.34 8.14
C LEU A 186 -9.39 1.34 9.24
N SER A 187 -9.88 1.17 10.47
CA SER A 187 -9.05 0.94 11.64
C SER A 187 -9.27 -0.46 12.19
N HIS A 188 -8.31 -1.35 11.95
CA HIS A 188 -8.31 -2.73 12.45
C HIS A 188 -7.19 -2.98 13.45
N ASP A 189 -7.33 -3.98 14.30
CA ASP A 189 -6.17 -4.46 15.06
C ASP A 189 -5.12 -5.00 14.08
N GLY A 190 -3.90 -4.44 14.14
CA GLY A 190 -2.77 -4.87 13.31
C GLY A 190 -2.58 -4.11 11.99
N TRP A 191 -3.60 -3.41 11.47
CA TRP A 191 -3.45 -2.62 10.24
C TRP A 191 -4.40 -1.41 10.16
N ARG A 192 -4.05 -0.50 9.26
CA ARG A 192 -4.79 0.72 8.93
C ARG A 192 -4.81 0.90 7.43
N SER A 193 -5.80 1.65 6.96
CA SER A 193 -5.88 2.11 5.58
C SER A 193 -6.35 3.54 5.50
N ALA A 194 -6.07 4.14 4.36
CA ALA A 194 -6.69 5.37 3.92
C ALA A 194 -6.98 5.27 2.43
N TYR A 195 -8.08 5.89 2.01
CA TYR A 195 -8.40 6.07 0.60
C TYR A 195 -9.08 7.41 0.37
N GLY A 196 -9.15 7.79 -0.89
CA GLY A 196 -9.89 8.96 -1.32
C GLY A 196 -10.01 9.03 -2.82
N HIS A 197 -10.40 10.20 -3.31
CA HIS A 197 -10.60 10.46 -4.72
C HIS A 197 -9.49 11.38 -5.24
N VAL A 198 -9.15 11.22 -6.51
CA VAL A 198 -8.18 12.07 -7.19
C VAL A 198 -8.77 12.66 -8.47
N GLY A 199 -8.32 13.87 -8.81
CA GLY A 199 -8.57 14.49 -10.09
C GLY A 199 -7.80 13.82 -11.22
N ALA A 200 -8.25 14.06 -12.45
CA ALA A 200 -7.71 13.41 -13.65
C ALA A 200 -6.23 13.72 -13.96
N ASP A 201 -5.66 14.79 -13.38
CA ASP A 201 -4.27 15.20 -13.61
C ASP A 201 -3.33 14.77 -12.46
N VAL A 202 -3.88 14.17 -11.40
CA VAL A 202 -3.10 13.61 -10.28
C VAL A 202 -2.59 12.22 -10.64
N ASP A 203 -1.28 12.05 -10.60
CA ASP A 203 -0.62 10.81 -11.01
C ASP A 203 -0.08 10.00 -9.81
N ARG A 204 0.20 10.68 -8.70
CA ARG A 204 0.78 10.04 -7.51
C ARG A 204 0.21 10.63 -6.23
N VAL A 205 -0.06 9.76 -5.26
CA VAL A 205 -0.42 10.14 -3.89
C VAL A 205 0.48 9.37 -2.90
N THR A 206 0.84 10.03 -1.81
CA THR A 206 1.65 9.44 -0.72
C THR A 206 1.02 9.74 0.62
N LEU A 207 1.12 8.81 1.56
CA LEU A 207 0.73 8.99 2.97
C LEU A 207 2.00 9.06 3.82
N THR A 208 2.19 10.15 4.54
CA THR A 208 3.32 10.32 5.47
C THR A 208 2.82 10.18 6.90
N ARG A 209 3.22 9.12 7.57
CA ARG A 209 2.87 8.86 8.97
C ARG A 209 3.66 9.78 9.90
N ALA A 210 3.16 9.96 11.12
CA ALA A 210 3.83 10.78 12.14
C ALA A 210 5.24 10.28 12.53
N ASP A 211 5.56 9.01 12.27
CA ASP A 211 6.90 8.44 12.46
C ASP A 211 7.84 8.66 11.26
N GLY A 212 7.39 9.41 10.24
CA GLY A 212 8.15 9.73 9.03
C GLY A 212 8.10 8.65 7.96
N VAL A 213 7.40 7.53 8.18
CA VAL A 213 7.24 6.51 7.15
C VAL A 213 6.34 7.05 6.04
N VAL A 214 6.88 7.10 4.82
CA VAL A 214 6.14 7.47 3.62
C VAL A 214 5.65 6.20 2.93
N ILE A 215 4.36 6.14 2.67
CA ILE A 215 3.67 5.05 2.00
C ILE A 215 3.21 5.57 0.64
N GLU A 216 3.67 4.95 -0.44
CA GLU A 216 3.15 5.22 -1.77
C GLU A 216 1.78 4.57 -1.91
N THR A 217 0.74 5.31 -2.28
CA THR A 217 -0.59 4.73 -2.50
C THR A 217 -0.73 4.24 -3.93
N THR A 218 -1.57 3.24 -4.15
CA THR A 218 -2.03 2.95 -5.52
C THR A 218 -3.03 4.01 -5.95
N VAL A 219 -2.91 4.51 -7.19
CA VAL A 219 -3.85 5.42 -7.83
C VAL A 219 -4.47 4.71 -9.04
N SER A 220 -5.80 4.56 -9.07
CA SER A 220 -6.53 3.88 -10.14
C SER A 220 -7.99 4.33 -10.18
N ASP A 221 -8.55 4.44 -11.38
CA ASP A 221 -9.99 4.73 -11.61
C ASP A 221 -10.55 5.94 -10.84
N GLY A 222 -9.73 6.98 -10.62
CA GLY A 222 -10.10 8.18 -9.87
C GLY A 222 -10.06 8.02 -8.35
N TYR A 223 -9.48 6.93 -7.86
CA TYR A 223 -9.24 6.66 -6.44
C TYR A 223 -7.74 6.63 -6.14
N PHE A 224 -7.39 6.99 -4.91
CA PHE A 224 -6.13 6.60 -4.30
C PHE A 224 -6.42 5.73 -3.08
N ALA A 225 -5.56 4.76 -2.78
CA ALA A 225 -5.63 4.02 -1.52
C ALA A 225 -4.29 3.40 -1.11
N GLY A 226 -4.12 3.24 0.19
CA GLY A 226 -2.97 2.53 0.75
C GLY A 226 -3.27 2.01 2.15
N TRP A 227 -2.50 1.01 2.57
CA TRP A 227 -2.61 0.41 3.90
C TRP A 227 -1.23 0.19 4.52
N TRP A 228 -1.20 0.16 5.86
CA TRP A 228 0.02 -0.07 6.62
C TRP A 228 -0.23 -0.89 7.89
N PRO A 229 0.78 -1.67 8.33
CA PRO A 229 0.75 -2.34 9.61
C PRO A 229 0.77 -1.35 10.76
N VAL A 230 0.05 -1.69 11.82
CA VAL A 230 0.14 -1.03 13.12
C VAL A 230 0.26 -2.11 14.22
N PRO A 231 0.63 -1.75 15.46
CA PRO A 231 0.65 -2.71 16.55
C PRO A 231 -0.68 -3.47 16.69
N ALA A 232 -0.60 -4.76 17.02
CA ALA A 232 -1.77 -5.64 17.17
C ALA A 232 -2.78 -5.19 18.24
N LYS A 233 -2.42 -4.22 19.09
CA LYS A 233 -3.29 -3.59 20.09
C LYS A 233 -3.37 -2.07 19.92
N ALA A 234 -3.19 -1.59 18.70
CA ALA A 234 -3.37 -0.18 18.39
C ALA A 234 -4.79 0.30 18.74
N GLY A 235 -5.79 -0.60 18.76
CA GLY A 235 -7.18 -0.28 19.09
C GLY A 235 -7.76 0.77 18.13
N GLY A 236 -8.82 1.48 18.52
CA GLY A 236 -9.32 2.66 17.79
C GLY A 236 -8.50 3.93 18.05
N ARG A 237 -7.19 3.80 18.32
CA ARG A 237 -6.35 4.96 18.63
C ARG A 237 -6.13 5.75 17.36
N MET A 238 -6.41 7.04 17.44
CA MET A 238 -6.26 7.94 16.31
C MET A 238 -4.79 8.02 15.87
N GLU A 239 -4.55 7.98 14.57
CA GLU A 239 -3.25 8.17 13.94
C GLU A 239 -3.30 9.40 13.03
N ASN A 240 -2.27 10.24 13.14
CA ASN A 240 -2.11 11.40 12.26
C ASN A 240 -1.21 11.00 11.09
N PHE A 241 -1.61 11.40 9.89
CA PHE A 241 -0.81 11.29 8.68
C PHE A 241 -1.11 12.45 7.73
N THR A 242 -0.15 12.75 6.87
CA THR A 242 -0.30 13.76 5.81
C THR A 242 -0.46 13.04 4.48
N ILE A 243 -1.49 13.41 3.73
CA ILE A 243 -1.68 12.99 2.34
C ILE A 243 -1.04 14.06 1.46
N THR A 244 -0.17 13.68 0.53
CA THR A 244 0.43 14.59 -0.45
C THR A 244 0.20 14.03 -1.84
N TRP A 245 -0.20 14.87 -2.78
CA TRP A 245 -0.46 14.45 -4.17
C TRP A 245 0.34 15.27 -5.18
N TYR A 246 0.66 14.61 -6.29
CA TYR A 246 1.55 15.12 -7.32
C TYR A 246 0.93 14.96 -8.70
N LEU A 247 1.24 15.91 -9.57
CA LEU A 247 0.90 15.86 -10.99
C LEU A 247 1.89 14.97 -11.75
N SER A 248 1.55 14.64 -12.99
CA SER A 248 2.39 13.82 -13.89
C SER A 248 3.79 14.37 -14.17
N ASP A 249 4.03 15.68 -13.99
CA ASP A 249 5.36 16.28 -14.11
C ASP A 249 6.19 16.21 -12.81
N GLY A 250 5.64 15.60 -11.75
CA GLY A 250 6.25 15.47 -10.43
C GLY A 250 6.01 16.66 -9.50
N THR A 251 5.32 17.71 -9.94
CA THR A 251 4.98 18.87 -9.11
C THR A 251 4.03 18.45 -7.99
N GLU A 252 4.31 18.85 -6.75
CA GLU A 252 3.36 18.76 -5.64
C GLU A 252 2.19 19.71 -5.92
N ALA A 253 0.98 19.17 -6.06
CA ALA A 253 -0.22 19.96 -6.27
C ALA A 253 -0.92 20.32 -4.95
N GLY A 254 -0.71 19.55 -3.89
CA GLY A 254 -1.19 19.88 -2.56
C GLY A 254 -0.98 18.77 -1.54
N HIS A 255 -1.42 19.07 -0.32
CA HIS A 255 -1.44 18.12 0.79
C HIS A 255 -2.62 18.37 1.74
N GLN A 256 -2.94 17.36 2.55
CA GLN A 256 -3.98 17.37 3.57
C GLN A 256 -3.49 16.63 4.82
N ASP A 257 -3.55 17.28 5.98
CA ASP A 257 -3.34 16.61 7.26
C ASP A 257 -4.62 15.92 7.72
N VAL A 258 -4.49 14.65 8.09
CA VAL A 258 -5.61 13.77 8.44
C VAL A 258 -5.38 13.13 9.81
N THR A 259 -6.49 12.92 10.52
CA THR A 259 -6.56 12.12 11.73
C THR A 259 -7.60 11.01 11.51
N LEU A 260 -7.16 9.75 11.56
CA LEU A 260 -8.00 8.55 11.45
C LEU A 260 -8.08 7.84 12.79
#